data_AF-A0A1T3BLJ1-F1
#
_entry.id   AF-A0A1T3BLJ1-F1
#
_cell.length_a   1.000
_cell.length_b   1.000
_cell.length_c   1.000
_cell.angle_alpha   90.00
_cell.angle_beta   90.00
_cell.angle_gamma   90.00
#
_symmetry.space_group_name_H-M   'P 1'
#
loop_
_entity.id
_entity.type
_entity.pdbx_description
1 polymer ?
#
loop_
_entity_poly.entity_id
_entity_poly.type
_entity_poly.pdbx_seq_one_letter_code
_entity_poly.pdbx_strand_id
1 'polypeptide(L)'
;MSTKLLWTRLFADKWILDLTYLSPIESNVYIRLQLEMLRTGEPLLNNMKVLACHTNCSVKTFVKALDALLSAGYIIRLEDGRLWKLDVEEELKNCNDNLNRLSEKAIKAANTRRNKRQNNSSRDHDEIMMESSQNHDDIMMNSSRGHDEVMMMSSRQHINNNIYNKKLTLSCYQKKKLLWKI
;
A
#
# COMPACT_ATOMS: atom_id res chain seq x y z
N MET A 1 0.11 -6.52 -23.63
CA MET A 1 0.06 -7.40 -22.45
C MET A 1 1.46 -7.49 -21.85
N SER A 2 1.63 -7.21 -20.56
CA SER A 2 2.94 -7.34 -19.90
C SER A 2 3.34 -8.81 -19.89
N THR A 3 4.32 -9.19 -20.69
CA THR A 3 4.98 -10.49 -20.59
C THR A 3 5.72 -10.51 -19.26
N LYS A 4 5.03 -10.95 -18.19
CA LYS A 4 5.67 -11.23 -16.91
C LYS A 4 6.81 -12.21 -17.20
N LEU A 5 8.05 -11.74 -17.08
CA LEU A 5 9.21 -12.63 -17.16
C LEU A 5 9.04 -13.67 -16.05
N LEU A 6 8.90 -14.95 -16.42
CA LEU A 6 8.86 -16.02 -15.44
C LEU A 6 10.23 -16.08 -14.76
N TRP A 7 10.27 -15.62 -13.51
CA TRP A 7 11.42 -15.84 -12.64
C TRP A 7 11.55 -17.33 -12.40
N THR A 8 12.59 -17.95 -12.96
CA THR A 8 12.89 -19.37 -12.74
C THR A 8 14.14 -19.49 -11.88
N ARG A 9 14.10 -20.37 -10.88
CA ARG A 9 15.29 -20.71 -10.08
C ARG A 9 16.08 -21.81 -10.78
N LEU A 10 17.29 -21.49 -11.22
CA LEU A 10 18.23 -22.49 -11.71
C LEU A 10 19.09 -22.99 -10.54
N PHE A 11 18.92 -24.26 -10.17
CA PHE A 11 19.69 -24.88 -9.10
C PHE A 11 20.96 -25.52 -9.66
N ALA A 12 22.08 -24.80 -9.61
CA ALA A 12 23.35 -25.25 -10.20
C ALA A 12 23.74 -26.68 -9.78
N ASP A 13 23.52 -27.06 -8.51
CA ASP A 13 23.86 -28.40 -8.00
C ASP A 13 23.05 -29.51 -8.70
N LYS A 14 21.75 -29.29 -8.93
CA LYS A 14 20.90 -30.24 -9.66
C LYS A 14 21.33 -30.35 -11.11
N TRP A 15 21.59 -29.21 -11.74
CA TRP A 15 22.02 -29.16 -13.14
C TRP A 15 23.38 -29.85 -13.34
N ILE A 16 24.33 -29.65 -12.43
CA ILE A 16 25.63 -30.31 -12.51
C ILE A 16 25.47 -31.83 -12.45
N LEU A 17 24.64 -32.34 -11.53
CA LEU A 17 24.35 -33.78 -11.42
C LEU A 17 23.73 -34.33 -12.70
N ASP A 18 22.71 -33.67 -13.25
CA ASP A 18 22.05 -34.08 -14.50
C ASP A 18 23.05 -34.16 -15.66
N LEU A 19 23.99 -33.22 -15.72
CA LEU A 19 24.96 -33.12 -16.81
C LEU A 19 26.15 -34.09 -16.68
N THR A 20 26.45 -34.60 -15.47
CA THR A 20 27.64 -35.44 -15.25
C THR A 20 27.66 -36.72 -16.08
N TYR A 21 26.49 -37.28 -16.41
CA TYR A 21 26.35 -38.53 -17.15
C TYR A 21 26.08 -38.33 -18.65
N LEU A 22 25.95 -37.08 -19.10
CA LEU A 22 25.64 -36.74 -20.48
C LEU A 22 26.92 -36.40 -21.25
N SER A 23 26.99 -36.80 -22.53
CA SER A 23 28.03 -36.32 -23.43
C SER A 23 27.92 -34.79 -23.62
N PRO A 24 28.99 -34.11 -24.08
CA PRO A 24 28.94 -32.66 -24.33
C PRO A 24 27.82 -32.24 -25.29
N ILE A 25 27.48 -33.11 -26.26
CA ILE A 25 26.42 -32.87 -27.24
C ILE A 25 25.05 -33.02 -26.59
N GLU A 26 24.82 -34.12 -25.86
CA GLU A 26 23.55 -34.34 -25.14
C GLU A 26 23.31 -33.26 -24.10
N SER A 27 24.34 -32.88 -23.35
CA SER A 27 24.33 -31.76 -22.41
C SER A 27 23.88 -30.45 -23.07
N ASN A 28 24.50 -30.09 -24.21
CA ASN A 28 24.14 -28.87 -24.93
C ASN A 28 22.69 -28.92 -25.46
N VAL A 29 22.24 -30.07 -25.97
CA VAL A 29 20.85 -30.25 -26.40
C VAL A 29 19.89 -30.11 -25.22
N TYR A 30 20.14 -30.81 -24.12
CA TYR A 30 19.33 -30.78 -22.91
C TYR A 30 19.19 -29.36 -22.35
N ILE A 31 20.32 -28.68 -22.12
CA ILE A 31 20.32 -27.32 -21.55
C ILE A 31 19.51 -26.36 -22.41
N ARG A 32 19.72 -26.39 -23.73
CA ARG A 32 19.02 -25.46 -24.64
C ARG A 32 17.52 -25.75 -24.71
N LEU A 33 17.12 -27.02 -24.78
CA LEU A 33 15.70 -27.37 -24.76
C LEU A 33 15.06 -26.95 -23.44
N GLN A 34 15.71 -27.21 -22.30
CA GLN A 34 15.17 -26.83 -21.01
C GLN A 34 15.07 -25.31 -20.84
N LEU A 35 16.08 -24.54 -21.28
CA LEU A 35 16.02 -23.07 -21.27
C LEU A 35 14.86 -22.54 -22.13
N GLU A 36 14.60 -23.17 -23.27
CA GLU A 36 13.50 -22.78 -24.15
C GLU A 36 12.13 -23.10 -23.53
N MET A 37 12.00 -24.27 -22.88
CA MET A 37 10.81 -24.63 -22.10
C MET A 37 10.56 -23.65 -20.95
N LEU A 38 11.61 -23.22 -20.25
CA LEU A 38 11.51 -22.22 -19.18
C LEU A 38 11.16 -20.83 -19.69
N ARG A 39 11.71 -20.45 -20.85
CA ARG A 39 11.47 -19.14 -21.48
C ARG A 39 10.03 -19.01 -21.98
N THR A 40 9.51 -20.07 -22.59
CA THR A 40 8.15 -20.10 -23.15
C THR A 40 7.10 -20.48 -22.12
N GLY A 41 7.46 -21.31 -21.15
CA GLY A 41 6.54 -21.95 -20.23
C GLY A 41 5.68 -23.03 -20.88
N GLU A 42 6.03 -23.48 -22.09
CA GLU A 42 5.22 -24.38 -22.91
C GLU A 42 6.02 -25.55 -23.49
N PRO A 43 5.39 -26.72 -23.68
CA PRO A 43 6.02 -27.85 -24.36
C PRO A 43 6.50 -27.50 -25.77
N LEU A 44 7.70 -27.95 -26.10
CA LEU A 44 8.33 -27.62 -27.37
C LEU A 44 7.74 -28.45 -28.50
N LEU A 45 7.41 -27.79 -29.61
CA LEU A 45 7.02 -28.47 -30.85
C LEU A 45 8.20 -29.31 -31.35
N ASN A 46 7.94 -30.59 -31.65
CA ASN A 46 8.94 -31.53 -32.11
C ASN A 46 9.32 -31.32 -33.58
N ASN A 47 9.84 -30.14 -33.89
CA ASN A 47 10.40 -29.81 -35.20
C ASN A 47 11.91 -30.02 -35.17
N MET A 48 12.34 -31.22 -35.53
CA MET A 48 13.74 -31.65 -35.42
C MET A 48 14.72 -30.75 -36.19
N LYS A 49 14.30 -30.13 -37.30
CA LYS A 49 15.17 -29.20 -38.07
C LYS A 49 15.40 -27.89 -37.32
N VAL A 50 14.33 -27.32 -36.78
CA VAL A 50 14.40 -26.04 -36.04
C VAL A 50 15.15 -26.23 -34.73
N LEU A 51 14.86 -27.31 -34.00
CA LEU A 51 15.53 -27.62 -32.74
C LEU A 51 17.03 -27.91 -32.94
N ALA A 52 17.40 -28.70 -33.97
CA ALA A 52 18.80 -28.95 -34.28
C ALA A 52 19.59 -27.67 -34.60
N CYS A 53 18.97 -26.75 -35.35
CA CYS A 53 19.53 -25.43 -35.64
C CYS A 53 19.70 -24.61 -34.36
N HIS A 54 18.69 -24.61 -33.48
CA HIS A 54 18.75 -23.94 -32.18
C HIS A 54 19.80 -24.54 -31.25
N THR A 55 20.11 -25.83 -31.37
CA THR A 55 21.15 -26.50 -30.60
C THR A 55 22.54 -26.44 -31.24
N ASN A 56 22.69 -25.75 -32.37
CA ASN A 56 23.93 -25.65 -33.13
C ASN A 56 24.54 -27.01 -33.50
N CYS A 57 23.70 -28.00 -33.83
CA CYS A 57 24.19 -29.32 -34.24
C CYS A 57 23.47 -29.82 -35.50
N SER A 58 24.06 -30.83 -36.15
CA SER A 58 23.41 -31.45 -37.31
C SER A 58 22.12 -32.14 -36.88
N VAL A 59 21.12 -32.21 -37.76
CA VAL A 59 19.85 -32.90 -37.47
C VAL A 59 20.09 -34.36 -37.04
N LYS A 60 21.03 -35.06 -37.68
CA LYS A 60 21.37 -36.45 -37.32
C LYS A 60 21.96 -36.55 -35.90
N THR A 61 22.81 -35.61 -35.53
CA THR A 61 23.41 -35.54 -34.20
C THR A 61 22.37 -35.19 -33.14
N PHE A 62 21.49 -34.22 -33.45
CA PHE A 62 20.39 -33.82 -32.59
C PHE A 62 19.45 -34.99 -32.31
N VAL A 63 19.02 -35.72 -33.34
CA VAL A 63 18.12 -36.88 -33.19
C VAL A 63 18.73 -37.91 -32.25
N LYS A 64 20.01 -38.27 -32.45
CA LYS A 64 20.70 -39.24 -31.57
C LYS A 64 20.76 -38.77 -30.12
N ALA A 65 21.11 -37.51 -29.90
CA ALA A 65 21.17 -36.93 -28.56
C ALA A 65 19.78 -36.87 -27.92
N LEU A 66 18.76 -36.49 -28.68
CA LEU A 66 17.37 -36.46 -28.21
C LEU A 66 16.88 -37.86 -27.85
N ASP A 67 17.15 -38.87 -28.66
CA ASP A 67 16.78 -40.26 -28.37
C ASP A 67 17.47 -40.77 -27.10
N ALA A 68 18.74 -40.39 -26.86
CA ALA A 68 19.43 -40.70 -25.61
C ALA A 68 18.78 -40.02 -24.40
N LEU A 69 18.42 -38.73 -24.52
CA LEU A 69 17.74 -37.97 -23.45
C LEU A 69 16.34 -38.52 -23.14
N LEU A 70 15.61 -38.96 -24.16
CA LEU A 70 14.31 -39.62 -24.00
C LEU A 70 14.48 -40.99 -23.33
N SER A 71 15.49 -41.76 -23.74
CA SER A 71 15.78 -43.10 -23.18
C SER A 71 16.20 -43.02 -21.71
N ALA A 72 16.96 -42.00 -21.34
CA ALA A 72 17.39 -41.75 -19.97
C ALA A 72 16.32 -41.04 -19.11
N GLY A 73 15.20 -40.63 -19.70
CA GLY A 73 14.07 -40.02 -18.98
C GLY A 73 14.24 -38.54 -18.60
N TYR A 74 15.26 -37.85 -19.14
CA TYR A 74 15.44 -36.41 -18.91
C TYR A 74 14.36 -35.57 -19.60
N ILE A 75 13.86 -36.05 -20.74
CA ILE A 75 12.81 -35.43 -21.54
C ILE A 75 11.73 -36.47 -21.78
N ILE A 76 10.47 -36.04 -21.78
CA ILE A 76 9.32 -36.87 -22.14
C ILE A 76 8.68 -36.36 -23.43
N ARG A 77 8.08 -37.29 -24.18
CA ARG A 77 7.16 -36.96 -25.27
C ARG A 77 5.73 -36.99 -24.74
N LEU A 78 5.02 -35.90 -24.94
CA LEU A 78 3.59 -35.80 -24.64
C LEU A 78 2.77 -36.52 -25.72
N GLU A 79 1.47 -36.74 -25.44
CA GLU A 79 0.53 -37.40 -26.37
C GLU A 79 0.41 -36.68 -27.71
N ASP A 80 0.57 -35.36 -27.70
CA ASP A 80 0.55 -34.50 -28.89
C ASP A 80 1.89 -34.48 -29.65
N GLY A 81 2.88 -35.25 -29.20
CA GLY A 81 4.20 -35.37 -29.78
C GLY A 81 5.17 -34.25 -29.39
N ARG A 82 4.79 -33.30 -28.53
CA ARG A 82 5.68 -32.25 -28.02
C ARG A 82 6.68 -32.78 -26.99
N LEU A 83 7.78 -32.06 -26.82
CA LEU A 83 8.84 -32.38 -25.87
C LEU A 83 8.66 -31.55 -24.59
N TRP A 84 8.81 -32.20 -23.43
CA TRP A 84 8.67 -31.54 -22.14
C TRP A 84 9.58 -32.15 -21.06
N LYS A 85 9.83 -31.39 -20.00
CA LYS A 85 10.46 -31.87 -18.76
C LYS A 85 9.49 -31.66 -17.61
N LEU A 86 9.15 -32.71 -16.87
CA LEU A 86 8.15 -32.64 -15.81
C LEU A 86 8.56 -31.67 -14.69
N ASP A 87 9.83 -31.69 -14.29
CA ASP A 87 10.34 -30.78 -13.25
C ASP A 87 10.19 -29.31 -13.62
N VAL A 88 10.24 -28.98 -14.92
CA VAL A 88 10.05 -27.60 -15.39
C VAL A 88 8.64 -27.13 -15.07
N GLU A 89 7.62 -27.97 -15.26
CA GLU A 89 6.24 -27.61 -14.94
C GLU A 89 6.05 -27.32 -13.44
N GLU A 90 6.63 -28.15 -12.58
CA GLU A 90 6.58 -27.95 -11.13
C GLU A 90 7.33 -26.68 -10.71
N GLU A 91 8.50 -26.42 -11.29
CA GLU A 91 9.29 -25.21 -11.04
C GLU A 91 8.52 -23.94 -11.43
N LEU A 92 7.88 -23.94 -12.61
CA LEU A 92 7.09 -22.80 -13.08
C LEU A 92 5.86 -22.57 -12.20
N LYS A 93 5.16 -23.64 -11.80
CA LYS A 93 4.01 -23.55 -10.88
C LYS A 93 4.40 -22.96 -9.53
N ASN A 94 5.46 -23.50 -8.91
CA ASN A 94 5.96 -23.03 -7.62
C ASN A 94 6.38 -21.55 -7.67
N CYS A 95 7.09 -21.13 -8.72
CA CYS A 95 7.48 -19.74 -8.90
C CYS A 95 6.28 -18.80 -9.04
N ASN A 96 5.27 -19.20 -9.82
CA ASN A 96 4.06 -18.40 -9.99
C ASN A 96 3.26 -18.27 -8.69
N ASP A 97 3.09 -19.37 -7.96
CA ASP A 97 2.39 -19.36 -6.67
C ASP A 97 3.12 -18.49 -5.63
N ASN A 98 4.44 -18.55 -5.59
CA ASN A 98 5.26 -17.69 -4.73
C ASN A 98 5.10 -16.21 -5.08
N LEU A 99 5.20 -15.87 -6.37
CA LEU A 99 5.02 -14.50 -6.86
C LEU A 99 3.63 -13.95 -6.53
N ASN A 100 2.58 -14.76 -6.74
CA ASN A 100 1.21 -14.39 -6.40
C ASN A 100 1.08 -14.13 -4.90
N ARG A 101 1.60 -15.02 -4.06
CA ARG A 101 1.61 -14.84 -2.60
C ARG A 101 2.38 -13.58 -2.15
N LEU A 102 3.51 -13.27 -2.78
CA LEU A 102 4.25 -12.03 -2.51
C LEU A 102 3.47 -10.79 -2.94
N SER A 103 2.80 -10.85 -4.09
CA SER A 103 1.97 -9.76 -4.59
C SER A 103 0.75 -9.49 -3.69
N GLU A 104 0.08 -10.55 -3.22
CA GLU A 104 -1.03 -10.44 -2.27
C GLU A 104 -0.58 -9.83 -0.94
N LYS A 105 0.58 -10.25 -0.43
CA LYS A 105 1.17 -9.65 0.78
C LYS A 105 1.47 -8.17 0.59
N ALA A 106 2.01 -7.77 -0.57
CA ALA A 106 2.31 -6.39 -0.88
C ALA A 106 1.02 -5.55 -0.97
N ILE A 107 -0.01 -6.05 -1.66
CA ILE A 107 -1.33 -5.40 -1.76
C ILE A 107 -1.96 -5.26 -0.37
N LYS A 108 -1.94 -6.31 0.44
CA LYS A 108 -2.46 -6.30 1.82
C LYS A 108 -1.73 -5.27 2.70
N ALA A 109 -0.41 -5.19 2.58
CA ALA A 109 0.40 -4.20 3.30
C ALA A 109 0.09 -2.77 2.85
N ALA A 110 -0.06 -2.54 1.54
CA ALA A 110 -0.42 -1.25 0.98
C ALA A 110 -1.82 -0.79 1.45
N ASN A 111 -2.81 -1.69 1.41
CA ASN A 111 -4.17 -1.41 1.87
C ASN A 111 -4.20 -1.14 3.38
N THR A 112 -3.47 -1.91 4.18
CA THR A 112 -3.36 -1.66 5.64
C THR A 112 -2.77 -0.28 5.92
N ARG A 113 -1.72 0.13 5.18
CA ARG A 113 -1.13 1.47 5.30
C ARG A 113 -2.09 2.57 4.87
N ARG A 114 -2.83 2.37 3.76
CA ARG A 114 -3.84 3.32 3.26
C ARG A 114 -4.96 3.52 4.27
N ASN A 115 -5.52 2.43 4.79
CA ASN A 115 -6.62 2.48 5.77
C ASN A 115 -6.15 3.15 7.07
N LYS A 116 -4.93 2.87 7.54
CA LYS A 116 -4.35 3.56 8.70
C LYS A 116 -4.24 5.06 8.48
N ARG A 117 -3.81 5.49 7.29
CA ARG A 117 -3.75 6.93 6.94
C ARG A 117 -5.14 7.57 6.92
N GLN A 118 -6.14 6.90 6.33
CA GLN A 118 -7.52 7.40 6.30
C GLN A 118 -8.13 7.52 7.70
N ASN A 119 -7.88 6.53 8.57
CA ASN A 119 -8.35 6.59 9.96
C ASN A 119 -7.68 7.72 10.74
N ASN A 120 -6.38 7.96 10.54
CA ASN A 120 -5.70 9.08 11.16
C ASN A 120 -6.25 10.42 10.66
N SER A 121 -6.45 10.60 9.35
CA SER A 121 -7.03 11.84 8.83
C SER A 121 -8.46 12.10 9.33
N SER A 122 -9.25 11.04 9.55
CA SER A 122 -10.59 11.18 10.16
C SER A 122 -10.47 11.66 11.61
N ARG A 123 -9.55 11.09 12.38
CA ARG A 123 -9.31 11.49 13.77
C ARG A 123 -8.83 12.94 13.87
N ASP A 124 -7.90 13.34 13.00
CA ASP A 124 -7.39 14.71 12.97
C ASP A 124 -8.52 15.70 12.63
N HIS A 125 -9.40 15.34 11.69
CA HIS A 125 -10.57 16.16 11.36
C HIS A 125 -11.56 16.26 12.52
N ASP A 126 -11.84 15.14 13.20
CA ASP A 126 -12.74 15.12 14.36
C ASP A 126 -12.17 15.94 15.53
N GLU A 127 -10.85 15.87 15.77
CA GLU A 127 -10.16 16.65 16.79
C GLU A 127 -10.22 18.16 16.51
N ILE A 128 -9.94 18.57 15.27
CA ILE A 128 -10.04 19.98 14.83
C ILE A 128 -11.48 20.49 14.98
N MET A 129 -12.48 19.68 14.64
CA MET A 129 -13.89 20.05 14.77
C MET A 129 -14.29 20.25 16.25
N MET A 130 -13.82 19.38 17.14
CA MET A 130 -14.06 19.48 18.58
C MET A 130 -13.38 20.71 19.18
N GLU A 131 -12.10 20.96 18.86
CA GLU A 131 -11.35 22.11 19.35
C GLU A 131 -11.96 23.44 18.86
N SER A 132 -12.37 23.50 17.58
CA SER A 132 -13.07 24.68 17.05
C SER A 132 -14.42 24.93 17.71
N SER A 133 -15.15 23.87 18.08
CA SER A 133 -16.44 23.99 18.77
C SER A 133 -16.26 24.49 20.20
N GLN A 134 -15.27 23.94 20.93
CA GLN A 134 -14.91 24.40 22.28
C GLN A 134 -14.49 25.87 22.30
N ASN A 135 -13.64 26.28 21.35
CA ASN A 135 -13.23 27.68 21.24
C ASN A 135 -14.42 28.61 20.97
N HIS A 136 -15.37 28.21 20.13
CA HIS A 136 -16.59 28.98 19.89
C HIS A 136 -17.43 29.13 21.16
N ASP A 137 -17.64 28.04 21.90
CA ASP A 137 -18.40 28.06 23.15
C ASP A 137 -17.74 28.95 24.21
N ASP A 138 -16.41 28.89 24.33
CA ASP A 138 -15.65 29.75 25.24
C ASP A 138 -15.78 31.24 24.88
N ILE A 139 -15.72 31.58 23.59
CA ILE A 139 -15.93 32.95 23.12
C ILE A 139 -17.34 33.44 23.46
N MET A 140 -18.36 32.61 23.26
CA MET A 140 -19.76 32.96 23.56
C MET A 140 -19.99 33.16 25.06
N MET A 141 -19.41 32.29 25.89
CA MET A 141 -19.50 32.39 27.35
C MET A 141 -18.78 33.63 27.87
N ASN A 142 -17.58 33.93 27.36
CA ASN A 142 -16.82 35.11 27.76
C ASN A 142 -17.50 36.40 27.31
N SER A 143 -18.07 36.43 26.11
CA SER A 143 -18.82 37.59 25.62
C SER A 143 -20.09 37.84 26.45
N SER A 144 -20.82 36.78 26.81
CA SER A 144 -22.01 36.87 27.65
C SER A 144 -21.67 37.38 29.05
N ARG A 145 -20.61 36.85 29.68
CA ARG A 145 -20.11 37.32 30.97
C ARG A 145 -19.70 38.80 30.93
N GLY A 146 -18.98 39.21 29.88
CA GLY A 146 -18.60 40.61 29.70
C GLY A 146 -19.82 41.53 29.55
N HIS A 147 -20.84 41.11 28.81
CA HIS A 147 -22.09 41.87 28.70
C HIS A 147 -22.80 42.01 30.06
N ASP A 148 -22.90 40.94 30.83
CA ASP A 148 -23.52 40.95 32.16
C ASP A 148 -22.77 41.85 33.15
N GLU A 149 -21.44 41.85 33.10
CA GLU A 149 -20.60 42.76 33.90
C GLU A 149 -20.86 44.23 33.54
N VAL A 150 -20.93 44.56 32.25
CA VAL A 150 -21.23 45.93 31.79
C VAL A 150 -22.61 46.37 32.25
N MET A 151 -23.62 45.50 32.17
CA MET A 151 -24.97 45.79 32.64
C MET A 151 -25.04 46.00 34.16
N MET A 152 -24.30 45.20 34.93
CA MET A 152 -24.16 45.36 36.38
C MET A 152 -23.46 46.68 36.74
N MET A 153 -22.38 47.05 36.04
CA MET A 153 -21.67 48.31 36.28
C MET A 153 -22.53 49.53 35.96
N SER A 154 -23.23 49.51 34.82
CA SER A 154 -24.14 50.59 34.43
C SER A 154 -25.26 50.79 35.46
N SER A 155 -25.87 49.69 35.91
CA SER A 155 -26.90 49.72 36.96
C SER A 155 -26.37 50.33 38.27
N ARG A 156 -25.16 49.96 38.70
CA ARG A 156 -24.50 50.53 39.88
C ARG A 156 -24.24 52.03 39.72
N GLN A 157 -23.80 52.48 38.54
CA GLN A 157 -23.58 53.91 38.26
C GLN A 157 -24.88 54.71 38.30
N HIS A 158 -25.97 54.21 37.71
CA HIS A 158 -27.28 54.85 37.77
C HIS A 158 -27.79 55.02 39.22
N ILE A 159 -27.61 53.99 40.05
CA ILE A 159 -27.97 54.04 41.48
C ILE A 159 -27.14 55.12 42.21
N ASN A 160 -25.82 55.15 41.99
CA ASN A 160 -24.93 56.12 42.62
C ASN A 160 -25.26 57.56 42.24
N ASN A 161 -25.53 57.83 40.96
CA ASN A 161 -25.92 59.16 40.49
C ASN A 161 -27.26 59.62 41.11
N ASN A 162 -28.23 58.71 41.23
CA ASN A 162 -29.51 59.01 41.89
C ASN A 162 -29.31 59.37 43.37
N ILE A 163 -28.49 58.61 44.09
CA ILE A 163 -28.17 58.87 45.50
C ILE A 163 -27.47 60.24 45.66
N TYR A 164 -26.51 60.56 44.79
CA TYR A 164 -25.81 61.84 44.81
C TYR A 164 -26.76 63.03 44.60
N ASN A 165 -27.63 62.96 43.59
CA ASN A 165 -28.60 64.01 43.29
C ASN A 165 -29.61 64.23 44.43
N LYS A 166 -30.08 63.14 45.07
CA LYS A 166 -30.94 63.22 46.26
C LYS A 166 -30.24 63.94 47.42
N LYS A 167 -28.97 63.63 47.69
CA LYS A 167 -28.17 64.30 48.74
C LYS A 167 -27.99 65.80 48.46
N LEU A 168 -27.68 66.19 47.22
CA LEU A 168 -27.58 67.59 46.82
C LEU A 168 -28.89 68.35 47.01
N THR A 169 -30.01 67.75 46.61
CA THR A 169 -31.33 68.36 46.72
C THR A 169 -31.69 68.59 48.19
N LEU A 170 -31.47 67.60 49.06
CA LEU A 170 -31.64 67.73 50.52
C LEU A 170 -30.77 68.85 51.11
N SER A 171 -29.49 68.93 50.71
CA SER A 171 -28.58 70.00 51.15
C SER A 171 -29.05 71.40 50.72
N CYS A 172 -29.54 71.54 49.48
CA CYS A 172 -30.13 72.79 48.99
C CYS A 172 -31.39 73.19 49.77
N TYR A 173 -32.28 72.23 50.08
CA TYR A 173 -33.47 72.50 50.90
C TYR A 173 -33.10 72.91 52.33
N GLN A 174 -32.11 72.26 52.94
CA GLN A 174 -31.62 72.64 54.28
C GLN A 174 -31.01 74.04 54.28
N LYS A 175 -30.17 74.38 53.28
CA LYS A 175 -29.61 75.74 53.14
C LYS A 175 -30.70 76.80 52.91
N LYS A 176 -31.68 76.53 52.04
CA LYS A 176 -32.83 77.43 51.85
C LYS A 176 -33.63 77.61 53.14
N LYS A 177 -33.88 76.55 53.91
CA LYS A 177 -34.60 76.62 55.19
C LYS A 177 -33.86 77.44 56.26
N LEU A 178 -32.52 77.48 56.21
CA LEU A 178 -31.69 78.34 57.08
C LEU A 178 -31.77 79.81 56.66
N LEU A 179 -31.78 80.10 55.35
CA LEU A 179 -31.88 81.47 54.82
C LEU A 179 -33.23 82.16 55.10
N TRP A 180 -34.32 81.39 55.24
CA TRP A 180 -35.66 81.91 55.56
C TRP A 180 -35.89 82.09 57.08
N LYS A 181 -34.86 81.87 57.91
CA LYS A 181 -34.92 81.99 59.39
C LYS A 181 -34.15 83.21 59.93
N ILE A 182 -33.71 84.11 59.06
CA ILE A 182 -33.12 85.42 59.37
C ILE A 182 -34.18 86.48 59.05
#